data_AF-A0ABD4RFQ9-F1
#
_entry.id   AF-A0ABD4RFQ9-F1
#
_cell.length_a   1.000
_cell.length_b   1.000
_cell.length_c   1.000
_cell.angle_alpha   90.00
_cell.angle_beta   90.00
_cell.angle_gamma   90.00
#
_symmetry.space_group_name_H-M   'P 1'
#
loop_
_entity.id
_entity.type
_entity.pdbx_description
1 polymer ?
#
loop_
_entity_poly.entity_id
_entity_poly.type
_entity_poly.pdbx_seq_one_letter_code
_entity_poly.pdbx_strand_id
1 'polypeptide(L)'
;MYKSNMTTSMLAYLIDSSNLFEFINRIDSMGRIISLDKQMVTEIKDKQELLIKNANELNEKQEKLKTLRETIEKDLNEVNEKQDKLHSKLDELNSQKAEVASIIEANEEKLISHPLSVVNTDGSTIKQLQDAISTLKSLIPQLNTESVIDKANDGISTGNAKIEEITAANNAANNSNNNDTNSTNNNNNSSENNTNESKKTLTMEATAYTGGTVTAMGFKPVRDPSGISTVSVDPSVIPLGSKVFIPGYGYAIASDTGGDIKGNRIDLYLNSHEECISFGRQSVTVNIVAYPGEW
;
A
#
# COMPACT_ATOMS: atom_id res chain seq x y z
N MET A 1 -70.49 -17.80 25.64
CA MET A 1 -71.53 -18.81 26.00
C MET A 1 -71.26 -19.70 27.23
N TYR A 2 -70.09 -19.64 27.87
CA TYR A 2 -69.62 -20.70 28.78
C TYR A 2 -69.94 -20.53 30.28
N LYS A 3 -70.80 -19.57 30.64
CA LYS A 3 -71.32 -19.44 32.02
C LYS A 3 -72.70 -20.10 32.11
N SER A 4 -72.95 -20.85 33.18
CA SER A 4 -74.16 -21.66 33.43
C SER A 4 -75.49 -20.94 33.21
N ASN A 5 -75.51 -19.61 33.33
CA ASN A 5 -76.73 -18.81 33.26
C ASN A 5 -77.06 -18.32 31.84
N MET A 6 -76.10 -18.38 30.91
CA MET A 6 -76.26 -17.79 29.58
C MET A 6 -77.08 -18.68 28.64
N THR A 7 -76.97 -20.01 28.76
CA THR A 7 -77.81 -20.99 28.04
C THR A 7 -79.28 -20.87 28.47
N THR A 8 -79.53 -20.64 29.76
CA THR A 8 -80.86 -20.37 30.31
C THR A 8 -81.43 -19.07 29.76
N SER A 9 -80.64 -17.98 29.70
CA SER A 9 -81.06 -16.72 29.08
C SER A 9 -81.33 -16.87 27.58
N MET A 10 -80.56 -17.71 26.90
CA MET A 10 -80.72 -18.01 25.48
C MET A 10 -82.04 -18.75 25.21
N LEU A 11 -82.36 -19.75 26.02
CA LEU A 11 -83.60 -20.50 25.96
C LEU A 11 -84.80 -19.62 26.35
N ALA A 12 -84.65 -18.76 27.36
CA ALA A 12 -85.68 -17.80 27.74
C ALA A 12 -85.97 -16.79 26.61
N TYR A 13 -84.93 -16.28 25.94
CA TYR A 13 -85.09 -15.39 24.78
C TYR A 13 -85.78 -16.07 23.59
N LEU A 14 -85.56 -17.37 23.38
CA LEU A 14 -86.29 -18.14 22.38
C LEU A 14 -87.76 -18.33 22.78
N ILE A 15 -88.02 -18.74 24.02
CA ILE A 15 -89.38 -19.08 24.50
C ILE A 15 -90.26 -17.84 24.64
N ASP A 16 -89.68 -16.67 24.94
CA ASP A 16 -90.36 -15.37 25.02
C ASP A 16 -90.70 -14.76 23.63
N SER A 17 -90.89 -15.60 22.61
CA SER A 17 -91.29 -15.17 21.26
C SER A 17 -92.81 -15.05 21.15
N SER A 18 -93.30 -14.00 20.49
CA SER A 18 -94.74 -13.70 20.37
C SER A 18 -95.46 -14.63 19.39
N ASN A 19 -94.74 -15.18 18.39
CA ASN A 19 -95.26 -16.10 17.38
C ASN A 19 -94.14 -16.98 16.79
N LEU A 20 -94.53 -18.02 16.04
CA LEU A 20 -93.60 -18.98 15.44
C LEU A 20 -92.60 -18.35 14.45
N PHE A 21 -93.00 -17.32 13.71
CA PHE A 21 -92.10 -16.66 12.77
C PHE A 21 -90.98 -15.89 13.49
N GLU A 22 -91.31 -15.21 14.58
CA GLU A 22 -90.34 -14.54 15.45
C GLU A 22 -89.41 -15.55 16.14
N PHE A 23 -89.95 -16.68 16.62
CA PHE A 23 -89.17 -17.78 17.18
C PHE A 23 -88.09 -18.28 16.22
N ILE A 24 -88.45 -18.56 14.97
CA ILE A 24 -87.52 -19.05 13.94
C ILE A 24 -86.45 -18.01 13.59
N ASN A 25 -86.82 -16.72 13.49
CA ASN A 25 -85.86 -15.64 13.23
C ASN A 25 -84.87 -15.44 14.40
N ARG A 26 -85.35 -15.58 15.65
CA ARG A 26 -84.49 -15.57 16.84
C ARG A 26 -83.54 -16.77 16.81
N ILE A 27 -84.00 -17.97 16.44
CA ILE A 27 -83.13 -19.16 16.26
C ILE A 27 -82.03 -18.90 15.22
N ASP A 28 -82.35 -18.38 14.04
CA ASP A 28 -81.34 -18.09 12.99
C ASP A 28 -80.30 -17.07 13.48
N SER A 29 -80.77 -15.99 14.10
CA SER A 29 -79.91 -14.94 14.67
C SER A 29 -78.98 -15.50 15.75
N MET A 30 -79.50 -16.37 16.62
CA MET A 30 -78.70 -17.06 17.64
C MET A 30 -77.69 -18.03 17.01
N GLY A 31 -78.07 -18.77 15.98
CA GLY A 31 -77.16 -19.64 15.23
C GLY A 31 -75.98 -18.87 14.64
N ARG A 32 -76.24 -17.69 14.06
CA ARG A 32 -75.19 -16.77 13.59
C ARG A 32 -74.29 -16.30 14.73
N ILE A 33 -74.85 -15.85 15.85
CA ILE A 33 -74.06 -15.42 17.02
C ILE A 33 -73.18 -16.56 17.56
N ILE A 34 -73.71 -17.79 17.65
CA ILE A 34 -72.94 -18.97 18.08
C ILE A 34 -71.79 -19.25 17.11
N SER A 35 -72.03 -19.17 15.80
CA SER A 35 -71.00 -19.39 14.79
C SER A 35 -69.88 -18.34 14.89
N LEU A 36 -70.23 -17.06 15.10
CA LEU A 36 -69.28 -15.98 15.29
C LEU A 36 -68.48 -16.14 16.60
N ASP A 37 -69.12 -16.51 17.70
CA ASP A 37 -68.46 -16.81 18.98
C ASP A 37 -67.45 -17.95 18.82
N LYS A 38 -67.84 -19.02 18.12
CA LYS A 38 -66.95 -20.15 17.82
C LYS A 38 -65.75 -19.72 16.97
N GLN A 39 -65.98 -18.92 15.92
CA GLN A 39 -64.90 -18.37 15.10
C GLN A 39 -63.94 -17.50 15.92
N MET A 40 -64.47 -16.60 16.74
CA MET A 40 -63.67 -15.73 17.60
C MET A 40 -62.82 -16.52 18.60
N VAL A 41 -63.37 -17.57 19.21
CA VAL A 41 -62.62 -18.46 20.12
C VAL A 41 -61.50 -19.19 19.37
N THR A 42 -61.76 -19.68 18.15
CA THR A 42 -60.72 -20.30 17.32
C THR A 42 -59.62 -19.30 16.98
N GLU A 43 -59.96 -18.09 16.52
CA GLU A 43 -58.97 -17.06 16.21
C GLU A 43 -58.13 -16.65 17.43
N ILE A 44 -58.73 -16.56 18.62
CA ILE A 44 -58.01 -16.26 19.85
C ILE A 44 -57.02 -17.38 20.16
N LYS A 45 -57.44 -18.64 20.02
CA LYS A 45 -56.58 -19.79 20.27
C LYS A 45 -55.41 -19.84 19.29
N ASP A 46 -55.67 -19.60 18.01
CA ASP A 46 -54.63 -19.58 16.97
C ASP A 46 -53.62 -18.44 17.22
N LYS A 47 -54.11 -17.25 17.60
CA LYS A 47 -53.25 -16.12 18.00
C LYS A 47 -52.43 -16.44 19.24
N GLN A 48 -53.01 -17.10 20.23
CA GLN A 48 -52.29 -17.52 21.44
C GLN A 48 -51.16 -18.50 21.09
N GLU A 49 -51.42 -19.48 20.22
CA GLU A 49 -50.41 -20.44 19.77
C GLU A 49 -49.29 -19.75 18.98
N LEU A 50 -49.64 -18.83 18.07
CA LEU A 50 -48.66 -18.03 17.33
C LEU A 50 -47.80 -17.16 18.26
N LEU A 51 -48.39 -16.54 19.28
CA LEU A 51 -47.66 -15.74 20.27
C LEU A 51 -46.67 -16.59 21.07
N ILE A 52 -47.06 -17.79 21.48
CA ILE A 52 -46.17 -18.73 22.18
C ILE A 52 -45.00 -19.12 21.28
N LYS A 53 -45.27 -19.45 20.01
CA LYS A 53 -44.23 -19.78 19.03
C LYS A 53 -43.23 -18.62 18.87
N ASN A 54 -43.73 -17.41 18.65
CA ASN A 54 -42.88 -16.23 18.48
C ASN A 54 -42.06 -15.92 19.72
N ALA A 55 -42.64 -16.08 20.92
CA ALA A 55 -41.93 -15.89 22.18
C ALA A 55 -40.76 -16.87 22.33
N ASN A 56 -40.96 -18.14 21.96
CA ASN A 56 -39.90 -19.14 21.97
C ASN A 56 -38.79 -18.81 20.97
N GLU A 57 -39.14 -18.45 19.73
CA GLU A 57 -38.16 -18.04 18.71
C GLU A 57 -37.35 -16.81 19.11
N LEU A 58 -38.00 -15.82 19.73
CA LEU A 58 -37.34 -14.63 20.28
C LEU A 58 -36.34 -15.01 21.37
N ASN A 59 -36.73 -15.90 22.28
CA ASN A 59 -35.87 -16.34 23.37
C ASN A 59 -34.64 -17.11 22.85
N GLU A 60 -34.83 -17.98 21.85
CA GLU A 60 -33.71 -18.67 21.19
C GLU A 60 -32.75 -17.70 20.50
N LYS A 61 -33.27 -16.67 19.83
CA LYS A 61 -32.46 -15.62 19.21
C LYS A 61 -31.70 -14.81 20.25
N GLN A 62 -32.33 -14.52 21.40
CA GLN A 62 -31.69 -13.79 22.50
C GLN A 62 -30.51 -14.59 23.09
N GLU A 63 -30.68 -15.89 23.30
CA GLU A 63 -29.59 -16.76 23.78
C GLU A 63 -28.44 -16.85 22.77
N LYS A 64 -28.74 -17.01 21.47
CA LYS A 64 -27.71 -16.98 20.41
C LYS A 64 -26.96 -15.65 20.36
N LEU A 65 -27.66 -14.54 20.57
CA LEU A 65 -27.03 -13.22 20.57
C LEU A 65 -26.11 -13.02 21.78
N LYS A 66 -26.49 -13.58 22.93
CA LYS A 66 -25.66 -13.57 24.14
C LYS A 66 -24.37 -14.37 23.94
N THR A 67 -24.46 -15.60 23.43
CA THR A 67 -23.27 -16.44 23.17
C THR A 67 -22.37 -15.83 22.09
N LEU A 68 -22.95 -15.22 21.06
CA LEU A 68 -22.18 -14.51 20.04
C LEU A 68 -21.42 -13.32 20.63
N ARG A 69 -22.07 -12.53 21.51
CA ARG A 69 -21.42 -11.41 22.20
C ARG A 69 -20.25 -11.87 23.07
N GLU A 70 -20.43 -12.92 23.86
CA GLU A 70 -19.36 -13.50 24.69
C GLU A 70 -18.18 -13.98 23.82
N THR A 71 -18.48 -14.57 22.66
CA THR A 71 -17.43 -15.00 21.71
C THR A 71 -16.67 -13.81 21.14
N ILE A 72 -17.37 -12.76 20.69
CA ILE A 72 -16.75 -11.54 20.17
C ILE A 72 -15.86 -10.87 21.22
N GLU A 73 -16.30 -10.82 22.48
CA GLU A 73 -15.52 -10.23 23.57
C GLU A 73 -14.22 -11.02 23.83
N LYS A 74 -14.30 -12.36 23.79
CA LYS A 74 -13.12 -13.22 23.90
C LYS A 74 -12.14 -13.01 22.73
N ASP A 75 -12.65 -13.00 21.50
CA ASP A 75 -11.83 -12.84 20.30
C ASP A 75 -11.17 -11.44 20.29
N LEU A 76 -11.88 -10.41 20.74
CA LEU A 76 -11.35 -9.05 20.87
C LEU A 76 -10.17 -9.00 21.86
N ASN A 77 -10.31 -9.66 23.01
CA ASN A 77 -9.23 -9.75 23.99
C ASN A 77 -8.01 -10.49 23.42
N GLU A 78 -8.22 -11.60 22.71
CA GLU A 78 -7.13 -12.35 22.08
C GLU A 78 -6.40 -11.51 21.01
N VAL A 79 -7.13 -10.75 20.20
CA VAL A 79 -6.55 -9.85 19.20
C VAL A 79 -5.71 -8.77 19.86
N ASN A 80 -6.22 -8.12 20.92
CA ASN A 80 -5.50 -7.09 21.64
C ASN A 80 -4.20 -7.64 22.26
N GLU A 81 -4.25 -8.81 22.90
CA GLU A 81 -3.04 -9.44 23.44
C GLU A 81 -1.99 -9.76 22.36
N LYS A 82 -2.44 -10.20 21.17
CA LYS A 82 -1.54 -10.46 20.05
C LYS A 82 -0.94 -9.17 19.50
N GLN A 83 -1.72 -8.10 19.44
CA GLN A 83 -1.26 -6.78 19.02
C GLN A 83 -0.18 -6.25 19.97
N ASP A 84 -0.39 -6.34 21.29
CA ASP A 84 0.57 -5.90 22.30
C ASP A 84 1.89 -6.69 22.21
N LYS A 85 1.80 -8.01 22.04
CA LYS A 85 2.97 -8.89 21.83
C LYS A 85 3.75 -8.52 20.56
N LEU A 86 3.05 -8.16 19.48
CA LEU A 86 3.68 -7.73 18.23
C LEU A 86 4.40 -6.39 18.39
N HIS A 87 3.77 -5.41 19.04
CA HIS A 87 4.40 -4.12 19.31
C HIS A 87 5.66 -4.29 20.17
N SER A 88 5.57 -5.06 21.26
CA SER A 88 6.73 -5.34 22.11
C SER A 88 7.88 -6.01 21.35
N LYS A 89 7.59 -6.98 20.46
CA LYS A 89 8.61 -7.61 19.62
C LYS A 89 9.21 -6.66 18.59
N LEU A 90 8.39 -5.75 18.04
CA LEU A 90 8.86 -4.75 17.09
C LEU A 90 9.81 -3.76 17.77
N ASP A 91 9.49 -3.33 18.98
CA ASP A 91 10.34 -2.44 19.78
C ASP A 91 11.67 -3.14 20.14
N GLU A 92 11.62 -4.40 20.55
CA GLU A 92 12.82 -5.21 20.81
C GLU A 92 13.69 -5.36 19.55
N LEU A 93 13.08 -5.69 18.40
CA LEU A 93 13.79 -5.84 17.12
C LEU A 93 14.43 -4.51 16.68
N ASN A 94 13.73 -3.39 16.84
CA ASN A 94 14.27 -2.07 16.50
C ASN A 94 15.44 -1.69 17.41
N SER A 95 15.35 -2.00 18.71
CA SER A 95 16.45 -1.80 19.65
C SER A 95 17.67 -2.65 19.28
N GLN A 96 17.47 -3.94 18.98
CA GLN A 96 18.56 -4.83 18.55
C GLN A 96 19.18 -4.37 17.23
N LYS A 97 18.36 -3.93 16.26
CA LYS A 97 18.84 -3.39 14.99
C LYS A 97 19.71 -2.17 15.20
N ALA A 98 19.33 -1.25 16.09
CA ALA A 98 20.11 -0.06 16.41
C ALA A 98 21.45 -0.40 17.09
N GLU A 99 21.45 -1.36 18.01
CA GLU A 99 22.66 -1.85 18.68
C GLU A 99 23.64 -2.47 17.67
N VAL A 100 23.14 -3.37 16.80
CA VAL A 100 23.95 -4.01 15.76
C VAL A 100 24.48 -2.98 14.77
N ALA A 101 23.67 -2.00 14.35
CA ALA A 101 24.09 -0.94 13.45
C ALA A 101 25.25 -0.11 14.04
N SER A 102 25.16 0.24 15.33
CA SER A 102 26.24 0.97 16.05
C SER A 102 27.54 0.16 16.09
N ILE A 103 27.45 -1.15 16.32
CA ILE A 103 28.63 -2.04 16.31
C ILE A 103 29.23 -2.13 14.90
N ILE A 104 28.40 -2.22 13.85
CA ILE A 104 28.85 -2.26 12.46
C ILE A 104 29.57 -0.95 12.12
N GLU A 105 28.96 0.21 12.41
CA GLU A 105 29.55 1.52 12.16
C GLU A 105 30.92 1.66 12.85
N ALA A 106 31.03 1.32 14.14
CA ALA A 106 32.29 1.38 14.88
C ALA A 106 33.39 0.49 14.28
N ASN A 107 33.03 -0.71 13.80
CA ASN A 107 33.97 -1.61 13.14
C ASN A 107 34.38 -1.12 11.76
N GLU A 108 33.43 -0.60 10.98
CA GLU A 108 33.67 -0.02 9.65
C GLU A 108 34.57 1.23 9.74
N GLU A 109 34.32 2.11 10.71
CA GLU A 109 35.21 3.26 10.98
C GLU A 109 36.63 2.81 11.29
N LYS A 110 36.78 1.73 12.07
CA LYS A 110 38.10 1.16 12.38
C LYS A 110 38.80 0.64 11.13
N LEU A 111 38.08 0.03 10.18
CA LEU A 111 38.66 -0.47 8.92
C LEU A 111 39.20 0.66 8.05
N ILE A 112 38.51 1.80 7.98
CA ILE A 112 38.94 2.94 7.15
C ILE A 112 39.89 3.91 7.87
N SER A 113 40.04 3.80 9.20
CA SER A 113 40.83 4.73 10.02
C SER A 113 42.29 4.87 9.58
N HIS A 114 42.96 3.75 9.26
CA HIS A 114 44.37 3.75 8.84
C HIS A 114 44.58 4.39 7.46
N PRO A 115 43.89 3.99 6.39
CA PRO A 115 44.06 4.66 5.09
C PRO A 115 43.64 6.13 5.14
N LEU A 116 42.61 6.51 5.92
CA LEU A 116 42.26 7.91 6.12
C LEU A 116 43.36 8.70 6.84
N SER A 117 44.04 8.12 7.83
CA SER A 117 45.14 8.81 8.50
C SER A 117 46.33 9.04 7.57
N VAL A 118 46.62 8.08 6.67
CA VAL A 118 47.65 8.24 5.63
C VAL A 118 47.31 9.37 4.66
N VAL A 119 46.05 9.48 4.23
CA VAL A 119 45.57 10.58 3.38
C VAL A 119 45.66 11.92 4.09
N ASN A 120 45.27 11.98 5.35
CA ASN A 120 45.20 13.23 6.11
C ASN A 120 46.57 13.71 6.61
N THR A 121 47.57 12.84 6.71
CA THR A 121 48.92 13.22 7.14
C THR A 121 49.62 14.07 6.07
N ASP A 122 50.22 15.18 6.52
CA ASP A 122 51.02 16.04 5.65
C ASP A 122 52.42 15.44 5.46
N GLY A 123 52.86 15.30 4.21
CA GLY A 123 54.14 14.68 3.86
C GLY A 123 54.07 13.21 3.41
N SER A 124 52.87 12.64 3.26
CA SER A 124 52.69 11.32 2.63
C SER A 124 53.20 11.31 1.19
N THR A 125 53.96 10.29 0.82
CA THR A 125 54.46 10.11 -0.56
C THR A 125 53.32 9.73 -1.52
N ILE A 126 53.48 10.04 -2.81
CA ILE A 126 52.49 9.67 -3.85
C ILE A 126 52.13 8.17 -3.78
N LYS A 127 53.12 7.30 -3.56
CA LYS A 127 52.90 5.86 -3.44
C LYS A 127 52.03 5.50 -2.23
N GLN A 128 52.31 6.09 -1.06
CA GLN A 128 51.51 5.87 0.15
C GLN A 128 50.06 6.35 -0.04
N LEU A 129 49.86 7.49 -0.73
CA LEU A 129 48.53 7.99 -1.07
C LEU A 129 47.80 7.04 -2.05
N GLN A 130 48.48 6.53 -3.09
CA GLN A 130 47.90 5.58 -4.03
C GLN A 130 47.51 4.24 -3.36
N ASP A 131 48.36 3.71 -2.50
CA ASP A 131 48.09 2.47 -1.75
C ASP A 131 46.90 2.65 -0.80
N ALA A 132 46.81 3.79 -0.11
CA ALA A 132 45.67 4.14 0.75
C ALA A 132 44.37 4.28 -0.04
N ILE A 133 44.37 4.97 -1.18
CA ILE A 133 43.21 5.12 -2.07
C ILE A 133 42.76 3.77 -2.62
N SER A 134 43.70 2.93 -3.07
CA SER A 134 43.38 1.58 -3.55
C SER A 134 42.73 0.73 -2.46
N THR A 135 43.21 0.86 -1.22
CA THR A 135 42.64 0.16 -0.06
C THR A 135 41.21 0.65 0.21
N LEU A 136 40.97 1.96 0.24
CA LEU A 136 39.62 2.53 0.41
C LEU A 136 38.66 2.09 -0.69
N LYS A 137 39.08 2.11 -1.96
CA LYS A 137 38.26 1.64 -3.09
C LYS A 137 37.85 0.16 -2.97
N SER A 138 38.73 -0.68 -2.43
CA SER A 138 38.44 -2.10 -2.19
C SER A 138 37.51 -2.33 -0.99
N LEU A 139 37.55 -1.43 0.00
CA LEU A 139 36.73 -1.50 1.21
C LEU A 139 35.30 -0.99 0.99
N ILE A 140 35.09 0.08 0.20
CA ILE A 140 33.77 0.66 -0.08
C ILE A 140 32.67 -0.37 -0.40
N PRO A 141 32.86 -1.37 -1.30
CA PRO A 141 31.82 -2.34 -1.60
C PRO A 141 31.49 -3.30 -0.44
N GLN A 142 32.28 -3.29 0.64
CA GLN A 142 32.09 -4.13 1.84
C GLN A 142 31.48 -3.35 3.01
N LEU A 143 31.35 -2.02 2.90
CA LEU A 143 30.76 -1.16 3.92
C LEU A 143 29.25 -1.08 3.74
N ASN A 144 28.54 -0.97 4.87
CA ASN A 144 27.08 -0.88 4.90
C ASN A 144 26.59 0.45 5.51
N THR A 145 27.43 1.14 6.29
CA THR A 145 27.07 2.41 6.91
C THR A 145 27.36 3.57 5.96
N GLU A 146 26.31 4.30 5.56
CA GLU A 146 26.39 5.42 4.61
C GLU A 146 27.39 6.50 5.07
N SER A 147 27.33 6.92 6.34
CA SER A 147 28.29 7.86 6.95
C SER A 147 29.76 7.42 6.78
N VAL A 148 30.05 6.12 6.86
CA VAL A 148 31.41 5.58 6.74
C VAL A 148 31.84 5.50 5.27
N ILE A 149 30.90 5.18 4.38
CA ILE A 149 31.11 5.20 2.92
C ILE A 149 31.47 6.63 2.46
N ASP A 150 30.74 7.63 2.95
CA ASP A 150 30.99 9.04 2.63
C ASP A 150 32.38 9.48 3.09
N LYS A 151 32.75 9.16 4.35
CA LYS A 151 34.11 9.41 4.86
C LYS A 151 35.19 8.75 3.99
N ALA A 152 34.95 7.53 3.51
CA ALA A 152 35.90 6.83 2.64
C ALA A 152 36.02 7.50 1.26
N ASN A 153 34.91 7.93 0.66
CA ASN A 153 34.88 8.66 -0.60
C ASN A 153 35.56 10.02 -0.50
N ASP A 154 35.30 10.76 0.58
CA ASP A 154 35.96 12.03 0.89
C ASP A 154 37.47 11.86 1.05
N GLY A 155 37.90 10.78 1.69
CA GLY A 155 39.30 10.39 1.78
C GLY A 155 39.92 10.13 0.41
N ILE A 156 39.22 9.43 -0.48
CA ILE A 156 39.69 9.20 -1.86
C ILE A 156 39.82 10.52 -2.62
N SER A 157 38.82 11.40 -2.52
CA SER A 157 38.81 12.72 -3.16
C SER A 157 40.00 13.57 -2.68
N THR A 158 40.18 13.66 -1.37
CA THR A 158 41.28 14.39 -0.72
C THR A 158 42.64 13.83 -1.13
N GLY A 159 42.77 12.50 -1.15
CA GLY A 159 44.01 11.83 -1.57
C GLY A 159 44.37 12.12 -3.03
N ASN A 160 43.39 12.10 -3.94
CA ASN A 160 43.62 12.45 -5.35
C ASN A 160 44.06 13.93 -5.50
N ALA A 161 43.41 14.85 -4.79
CA ALA A 161 43.79 16.26 -4.81
C ALA A 161 45.22 16.50 -4.32
N LYS A 162 45.64 15.82 -3.24
CA LYS A 162 47.04 15.87 -2.75
C LYS A 162 48.03 15.30 -3.77
N ILE A 163 47.69 14.22 -4.48
CA ILE A 163 48.53 13.68 -5.55
C ILE A 163 48.67 14.68 -6.70
N GLU A 164 47.57 15.32 -7.12
CA GLU A 164 47.58 16.37 -8.16
C GLU A 164 48.45 17.55 -7.74
N GLU A 165 48.36 18.00 -6.49
CA GLU A 165 49.20 19.08 -5.95
C GLU A 165 50.69 18.72 -5.96
N ILE A 166 51.06 17.54 -5.45
CA ILE A 166 52.47 17.10 -5.40
C ILE A 166 53.02 16.89 -6.82
N THR A 167 52.22 16.35 -7.75
CA THR A 167 52.65 16.15 -9.14
C THR A 167 52.79 17.49 -9.88
N ALA A 168 51.90 18.45 -9.66
CA ALA A 168 52.02 19.81 -10.19
C ALA A 168 53.28 20.52 -9.65
N ALA A 169 53.56 20.41 -8.34
CA ALA A 169 54.76 20.96 -7.73
C ALA A 169 56.05 20.33 -8.28
N ASN A 170 56.07 19.00 -8.47
CA ASN A 170 57.21 18.30 -9.07
C ASN A 170 57.43 18.68 -10.55
N ASN A 171 56.35 18.89 -11.32
CA ASN A 171 56.44 19.34 -12.70
C ASN A 171 56.90 20.80 -12.80
N ALA A 172 56.48 21.67 -11.89
CA ALA A 172 56.96 23.05 -11.79
C ALA A 172 58.46 23.11 -11.40
N ALA A 173 58.92 22.23 -10.51
CA ALA A 173 60.33 22.11 -10.13
C ALA A 173 61.22 21.55 -11.27
N ASN A 174 60.70 20.60 -12.06
CA ASN A 174 61.41 20.02 -13.20
C ASN A 174 61.46 20.94 -14.45
N ASN A 175 60.53 21.90 -14.57
CA ASN A 175 60.52 22.89 -15.65
C ASN A 175 61.55 24.02 -15.51
N SER A 176 62.36 24.04 -14.45
CA SER A 176 63.52 24.93 -14.36
C SER A 176 64.79 24.37 -15.00
N ASN A 177 64.73 23.16 -15.61
CA ASN A 177 65.93 22.45 -16.06
C ASN A 177 65.85 21.80 -17.45
N ASN A 178 64.99 22.25 -18.37
CA ASN A 178 65.12 21.92 -19.80
C ASN A 178 64.40 22.94 -20.69
N ASN A 179 65.18 23.85 -21.28
CA ASN A 179 64.84 24.53 -22.53
C ASN A 179 65.14 23.56 -23.68
N ASP A 180 64.13 23.07 -24.40
CA ASP A 180 64.13 23.12 -25.86
C ASP A 180 62.78 22.74 -26.52
N THR A 181 62.40 23.55 -27.51
CA THR A 181 61.60 23.31 -28.72
C THR A 181 60.25 22.54 -28.74
N ASN A 182 59.23 23.28 -29.20
CA ASN A 182 58.20 22.94 -30.21
C ASN A 182 57.27 21.74 -30.00
N SER A 183 55.96 22.01 -29.81
CA SER A 183 55.01 22.10 -30.94
C SER A 183 53.56 22.20 -30.44
N THR A 184 52.99 23.40 -30.56
CA THR A 184 51.67 23.71 -31.15
C THR A 184 50.75 22.52 -31.47
N ASN A 185 49.59 22.38 -30.80
CA ASN A 185 48.30 22.90 -31.30
C ASN A 185 47.11 22.60 -30.36
N ASN A 186 46.50 23.70 -29.87
CA ASN A 186 45.08 24.00 -29.70
C ASN A 186 44.09 22.97 -29.11
N ASN A 187 43.69 23.26 -27.87
CA ASN A 187 42.34 23.66 -27.45
C ASN A 187 41.16 23.30 -28.38
N ASN A 188 40.15 22.63 -27.82
CA ASN A 188 38.90 23.32 -27.48
C ASN A 188 38.11 22.58 -26.39
N ASN A 189 37.84 23.34 -25.33
CA ASN A 189 36.82 23.14 -24.32
C ASN A 189 35.41 23.27 -24.90
N SER A 190 34.44 22.87 -24.08
CA SER A 190 32.98 23.11 -24.14
C SER A 190 32.20 22.08 -24.95
N SER A 191 31.05 21.56 -24.51
CA SER A 191 30.16 22.02 -23.44
C SER A 191 29.31 20.84 -22.97
N GLU A 192 29.13 20.75 -21.66
CA GLU A 192 27.97 20.11 -21.03
C GLU A 192 26.69 20.54 -21.75
N ASN A 193 25.89 19.55 -22.12
CA ASN A 193 24.44 19.66 -22.28
C ASN A 193 23.84 18.30 -21.90
N ASN A 194 23.43 18.18 -20.64
CA ASN A 194 22.59 17.09 -20.16
C ASN A 194 21.19 17.21 -20.80
N THR A 195 21.04 16.66 -22.00
CA THR A 195 19.72 16.27 -22.49
C THR A 195 19.52 14.81 -22.12
N ASN A 196 18.60 14.55 -21.19
CA ASN A 196 18.10 13.19 -20.91
C ASN A 196 17.46 12.63 -22.19
N GLU A 197 18.27 12.04 -23.07
CA GLU A 197 17.80 11.43 -24.31
C GLU A 197 16.92 10.23 -23.98
N SER A 198 15.65 10.32 -24.38
CA SER A 198 14.75 9.18 -24.36
C SER A 198 15.26 8.10 -25.31
N LYS A 199 15.53 6.90 -24.81
CA LYS A 199 16.00 5.74 -25.59
C LYS A 199 15.02 5.31 -26.67
N LYS A 200 13.72 5.50 -26.40
CA LYS A 200 12.63 5.18 -27.34
C LYS A 200 11.40 6.01 -27.02
N THR A 201 10.73 6.50 -28.05
CA THR A 201 9.45 7.21 -27.92
C THR A 201 8.34 6.37 -28.57
N LEU A 202 7.23 6.22 -27.86
CA LEU A 202 6.06 5.46 -28.30
C LEU A 202 4.82 6.34 -28.20
N THR A 203 3.91 6.22 -29.15
CA THR A 203 2.56 6.76 -29.03
C THR A 203 1.64 5.64 -28.58
N MET A 204 0.99 5.83 -27.43
CA MET A 204 0.18 4.81 -26.77
C MET A 204 -1.23 5.33 -26.47
N GLU A 205 -2.19 4.42 -26.42
CA GLU A 205 -3.53 4.69 -25.91
C GLU A 205 -3.48 4.58 -24.38
N ALA A 206 -3.72 5.71 -23.70
CA ALA A 206 -3.68 5.83 -22.25
C ALA A 206 -5.07 5.78 -21.63
N THR A 207 -5.18 5.04 -20.53
CA THR A 207 -6.27 5.10 -19.55
C THR A 207 -5.70 5.43 -18.18
N ALA A 208 -6.56 5.58 -17.18
CA ALA A 208 -6.13 5.72 -15.79
C ALA A 208 -6.90 4.79 -14.86
N TYR A 209 -6.23 4.35 -13.80
CA TYR A 209 -6.76 3.49 -12.77
C TYR A 209 -6.36 3.96 -11.37
N THR A 210 -7.10 3.51 -10.36
CA THR A 210 -6.83 3.83 -8.95
C THR A 210 -7.09 2.59 -8.08
N GLY A 211 -6.62 2.61 -6.83
CA GLY A 211 -6.72 1.48 -5.91
C GLY A 211 -5.61 0.45 -6.10
N GLY A 212 -5.96 -0.84 -6.07
CA GLY A 212 -4.99 -1.95 -6.14
C GLY A 212 -4.23 -2.18 -4.83
N THR A 213 -3.82 -3.42 -4.58
CA THR A 213 -3.04 -3.80 -3.40
C THR A 213 -1.55 -3.94 -3.73
N VAL A 214 -1.26 -4.69 -4.78
CA VAL A 214 0.11 -5.04 -5.19
C VAL A 214 0.17 -5.09 -6.72
N THR A 215 1.19 -4.47 -7.28
CA THR A 215 1.52 -4.49 -8.72
C THR A 215 2.15 -5.82 -9.14
N ALA A 216 2.26 -6.08 -10.44
CA ALA A 216 2.96 -7.26 -10.97
C ALA A 216 4.41 -7.43 -10.43
N MET A 217 5.10 -6.35 -10.10
CA MET A 217 6.44 -6.38 -9.50
C MET A 217 6.45 -6.50 -7.97
N GLY A 218 5.30 -6.59 -7.31
CA GLY A 218 5.23 -6.76 -5.85
C GLY A 218 5.17 -5.45 -5.04
N PHE A 219 5.12 -4.30 -5.69
CA PHE A 219 5.08 -2.99 -5.03
C PHE A 219 3.66 -2.46 -4.89
N LYS A 220 3.40 -1.63 -3.88
CA LYS A 220 2.14 -0.86 -3.79
C LYS A 220 2.14 0.21 -4.90
N PRO A 221 1.07 0.37 -5.69
CA PRO A 221 0.98 1.46 -6.66
C PRO A 221 1.09 2.83 -5.98
N VAL A 222 1.82 3.75 -6.58
CA VAL A 222 2.03 5.11 -6.06
C VAL A 222 1.83 6.14 -7.17
N ARG A 223 1.18 7.26 -6.83
CA ARG A 223 1.12 8.45 -7.67
C ARG A 223 1.89 9.58 -6.98
N ASP A 224 3.01 9.96 -7.58
CA ASP A 224 3.85 11.09 -7.15
C ASP A 224 4.19 11.97 -8.36
N PRO A 225 3.55 13.15 -8.51
CA PRO A 225 3.83 14.08 -9.60
C PRO A 225 5.25 14.71 -9.56
N SER A 226 5.87 14.78 -8.39
CA SER A 226 7.21 15.37 -8.19
C SER A 226 8.32 14.31 -8.16
N GLY A 227 7.95 13.04 -8.06
CA GLY A 227 8.84 11.89 -8.01
C GLY A 227 8.52 10.85 -9.07
N ILE A 228 8.35 9.60 -8.63
CA ILE A 228 8.18 8.44 -9.50
C ILE A 228 6.82 7.80 -9.23
N SER A 229 5.99 7.76 -10.27
CA SER A 229 4.67 7.12 -10.22
C SER A 229 4.70 5.68 -10.75
N THR A 230 3.60 4.95 -10.55
CA THR A 230 3.35 3.63 -11.11
C THR A 230 2.57 3.73 -12.42
N VAL A 231 2.93 2.88 -13.40
CA VAL A 231 2.12 2.66 -14.61
C VAL A 231 2.01 1.17 -14.93
N SER A 232 0.90 0.77 -15.54
CA SER A 232 0.67 -0.57 -16.08
C SER A 232 0.96 -0.58 -17.57
N VAL A 233 1.70 -1.58 -18.04
CA VAL A 233 2.11 -1.71 -19.45
C VAL A 233 1.97 -3.15 -19.95
N ASP A 234 2.11 -3.34 -21.26
CA ASP A 234 2.41 -4.64 -21.85
C ASP A 234 3.93 -4.90 -21.80
N PRO A 235 4.41 -5.91 -21.04
CA PRO A 235 5.84 -6.24 -20.94
C PRO A 235 6.52 -6.57 -22.27
N SER A 236 5.78 -6.98 -23.29
CA SER A 236 6.32 -7.24 -24.63
C SER A 236 6.67 -5.97 -25.41
N VAL A 237 6.10 -4.82 -25.01
CA VAL A 237 6.35 -3.51 -25.62
C VAL A 237 7.26 -2.66 -24.75
N ILE A 238 6.99 -2.62 -23.44
CA ILE A 238 7.82 -1.93 -22.42
C ILE A 238 8.12 -2.93 -21.31
N PRO A 239 9.37 -3.41 -21.16
CA PRO A 239 9.72 -4.34 -20.10
C PRO A 239 9.42 -3.79 -18.70
N LEU A 240 8.97 -4.65 -17.80
CA LEU A 240 8.74 -4.26 -16.40
C LEU A 240 10.05 -3.81 -15.74
N GLY A 241 9.99 -2.74 -14.96
CA GLY A 241 11.15 -2.05 -14.37
C GLY A 241 11.71 -0.92 -15.25
N SER A 242 11.17 -0.69 -16.45
CA SER A 242 11.56 0.44 -17.28
C SER A 242 11.10 1.76 -16.65
N LYS A 243 11.98 2.77 -16.67
CA LYS A 243 11.65 4.14 -16.30
C LYS A 243 11.17 4.90 -17.53
N VAL A 244 9.98 5.48 -17.43
CA VAL A 244 9.36 6.25 -18.50
C VAL A 244 9.07 7.68 -18.05
N PHE A 245 8.97 8.58 -19.02
CA PHE A 245 8.47 9.94 -18.85
C PHE A 245 7.27 10.16 -19.75
N ILE A 246 6.18 10.65 -19.18
CA ILE A 246 4.93 10.91 -19.89
C ILE A 246 4.61 12.40 -19.70
N PRO A 247 4.62 13.21 -20.77
CA PRO A 247 4.32 14.63 -20.68
C PRO A 247 2.95 14.88 -20.01
N GLY A 248 2.90 15.79 -19.05
CA GLY A 248 1.69 16.09 -18.27
C GLY A 248 1.40 15.13 -17.12
N TYR A 249 2.08 13.97 -17.05
CA TYR A 249 1.95 13.03 -15.93
C TYR A 249 3.23 12.95 -15.07
N GLY A 250 4.41 12.98 -15.67
CA GLY A 250 5.71 12.93 -14.97
C GLY A 250 6.48 11.63 -15.21
N TYR A 251 7.46 11.35 -14.34
CA TYR A 251 8.23 10.11 -14.38
C TYR A 251 7.44 8.96 -13.76
N ALA A 252 7.59 7.76 -14.33
CA ALA A 252 6.95 6.57 -13.83
C ALA A 252 7.76 5.29 -14.10
N ILE A 253 7.49 4.26 -13.30
CA ILE A 253 8.01 2.91 -13.53
C ILE A 253 6.90 2.03 -14.08
N ALA A 254 7.23 1.30 -15.14
CA ALA A 254 6.46 0.16 -15.60
C ALA A 254 6.53 -0.97 -14.56
N SER A 255 5.73 -0.89 -13.50
CA SER A 255 5.77 -1.86 -12.40
C SER A 255 4.59 -2.82 -12.37
N ASP A 256 3.59 -2.59 -13.22
CA ASP A 256 2.34 -3.33 -13.20
C ASP A 256 1.89 -3.79 -14.60
N THR A 257 0.91 -4.69 -14.63
CA THR A 257 0.30 -5.21 -15.85
C THR A 257 -1.21 -5.33 -15.68
N GLY A 258 -1.96 -5.18 -16.77
CA GLY A 258 -3.41 -5.42 -16.79
C GLY A 258 -3.81 -6.44 -17.84
N GLY A 259 -4.94 -7.11 -17.62
CA GLY A 259 -5.51 -8.04 -18.61
C GLY A 259 -5.78 -7.35 -19.95
N ASP A 260 -6.31 -6.12 -19.92
CA ASP A 260 -6.67 -5.33 -21.10
C ASP A 260 -5.55 -4.38 -21.59
N ILE A 261 -4.43 -4.33 -20.87
CA ILE A 261 -3.27 -3.51 -21.20
C ILE A 261 -2.32 -4.35 -22.07
N LYS A 262 -2.61 -4.36 -23.37
CA LYS A 262 -1.89 -5.12 -24.41
C LYS A 262 -1.50 -4.24 -25.58
N GLY A 263 -0.33 -4.49 -26.16
CA GLY A 263 0.25 -3.70 -27.24
C GLY A 263 0.59 -2.27 -26.82
N ASN A 264 0.29 -1.29 -27.67
CA ASN A 264 0.55 0.13 -27.41
C ASN A 264 -0.50 0.75 -26.48
N ARG A 265 -0.76 0.11 -25.33
CA ARG A 265 -1.66 0.59 -24.27
C ARG A 265 -0.91 0.78 -22.97
N ILE A 266 -1.27 1.83 -22.24
CA ILE A 266 -0.70 2.17 -20.94
C ILE A 266 -1.81 2.60 -19.97
N ASP A 267 -1.73 2.18 -18.72
CA ASP A 267 -2.65 2.59 -17.67
C ASP A 267 -1.91 3.40 -16.62
N LEU A 268 -2.36 4.62 -16.36
CA LEU A 268 -1.70 5.54 -15.44
C LEU A 268 -2.35 5.48 -14.06
N TYR A 269 -1.55 5.27 -13.02
CA TYR A 269 -2.07 5.22 -11.66
C TYR A 269 -2.39 6.64 -11.13
N LEU A 270 -3.59 6.84 -10.60
CA LEU A 270 -4.02 8.09 -9.96
C LEU A 270 -4.55 7.81 -8.55
N ASN A 271 -4.58 8.84 -7.72
CA ASN A 271 -4.92 8.70 -6.30
C ASN A 271 -6.43 8.57 -6.05
N SER A 272 -7.27 9.01 -6.99
CA SER A 272 -8.72 9.00 -6.83
C SER A 272 -9.46 8.58 -8.10
N HIS A 273 -10.69 8.11 -7.92
CA HIS A 273 -11.55 7.71 -9.02
C HIS A 273 -11.97 8.93 -9.86
N GLU A 274 -12.22 10.07 -9.22
CA GLU A 274 -12.56 11.33 -9.86
C GLU A 274 -11.45 11.81 -10.81
N GLU A 275 -10.18 11.64 -10.42
CA GLU A 275 -9.03 11.94 -11.29
C GLU A 275 -8.98 11.01 -12.51
N CYS A 276 -9.27 9.72 -12.35
CA CYS A 276 -9.33 8.78 -13.47
C CYS A 276 -10.43 9.14 -14.48
N ILE A 277 -11.62 9.51 -13.99
CA ILE A 277 -12.72 9.95 -14.83
C ILE A 277 -12.35 11.24 -15.58
N SER A 278 -11.71 12.18 -14.89
CA SER A 278 -11.27 13.45 -15.48
C SER A 278 -10.17 13.25 -16.53
N PHE A 279 -9.27 12.28 -16.32
CA PHE A 279 -8.21 11.94 -17.27
C PHE A 279 -8.78 11.32 -18.55
N GLY A 280 -9.78 10.44 -18.43
CA GLY A 280 -10.43 9.79 -19.55
C GLY A 280 -9.49 8.88 -20.36
N ARG A 281 -9.87 8.58 -21.60
CA ARG A 281 -9.05 7.79 -22.54
C ARG A 281 -8.50 8.71 -23.61
N GLN A 282 -7.18 8.72 -23.76
CA GLN A 282 -6.50 9.65 -24.68
C GLN A 282 -5.22 9.05 -25.25
N SER A 283 -4.72 9.61 -26.34
CA SER A 283 -3.41 9.22 -26.87
C SER A 283 -2.31 10.04 -26.18
N VAL A 284 -1.28 9.37 -25.68
CA VAL A 284 -0.13 10.00 -25.03
C VAL A 284 1.18 9.55 -25.66
N THR A 285 2.17 10.43 -25.59
CA THR A 285 3.55 10.10 -25.94
C THR A 285 4.28 9.60 -24.71
N VAL A 286 4.85 8.40 -24.79
CA VAL A 286 5.63 7.77 -23.72
C VAL A 286 7.09 7.72 -24.14
N ASN A 287 7.96 8.35 -23.34
CA ASN A 287 9.39 8.33 -23.55
C ASN A 287 10.04 7.33 -22.59
N ILE A 288 10.67 6.28 -23.11
CA ILE A 288 11.47 5.36 -22.31
C ILE A 288 12.81 6.03 -22.02
N VAL A 289 13.08 6.26 -20.73
CA VAL A 289 14.28 6.94 -20.24
C VAL A 289 15.37 5.91 -19.93
N ALA A 290 14.99 4.78 -19.34
CA ALA A 290 15.90 3.69 -19.02
C ALA A 290 15.16 2.35 -18.99
N TYR A 291 15.84 1.29 -19.40
CA TYR A 291 15.39 -0.10 -19.28
C TYR A 291 15.72 -0.66 -17.89
N PRO A 292 15.21 -1.85 -17.52
CA PRO A 292 15.44 -2.43 -16.20
C PRO A 292 16.94 -2.63 -15.94
N GLY A 293 17.42 -2.16 -14.77
CA GLY A 293 18.81 -2.29 -14.34
C GLY A 293 19.75 -1.18 -14.83
N GLU A 294 19.25 -0.18 -15.53
CA GLU A 294 20.03 0.96 -16.03
C GLU A 294 19.87 2.25 -15.19
N TRP A 295 19.08 2.19 -14.11
CA TRP A 295 18.76 3.30 -13.21
C TRP A 295 18.54 2.81 -11.78
#